data_AF-A0A433N1H3-F1
#
_entry.id   AF-A0A433N1H3-F1
#
_cell.length_a   1.000
_cell.length_b   1.000
_cell.length_c   1.000
_cell.angle_alpha   90.00
_cell.angle_beta   90.00
_cell.angle_gamma   90.00
#
_symmetry.space_group_name_H-M   'P 1'
#
loop_
_entity.id
_entity.type
_entity.pdbx_description
1 polymer ?
#
loop_
_entity_poly.entity_id
_entity_poly.type
_entity_poly.pdbx_seq_one_letter_code
_entity_poly.pdbx_strand_id
1 'polypeptide(L)'
;MTTTSMRYLALATDYDGTLATDGRVNDETLAALKRLQASGRKLILVTGRQLDDLQRAFPQFDCFDCIVAENFALSIRKEITKTLPMQLF
;
A
#
# COMPACT_ATOMS: atom_id res chain seq x y z
N MET A 1 23.83 18.56 9.76
CA MET A 1 22.63 17.72 9.71
C MET A 1 22.56 17.07 8.34
N THR A 2 22.85 15.78 8.23
CA THR A 2 22.69 15.06 6.96
C THR A 2 21.21 14.79 6.74
N THR A 3 20.57 15.57 5.88
CA THR A 3 19.26 15.19 5.34
C THR A 3 19.50 13.98 4.46
N THR A 4 19.29 12.78 5.00
CA THR A 4 19.25 11.57 4.19
C THR A 4 18.07 11.71 3.24
N SER A 5 18.38 12.07 1.99
CA SER A 5 17.37 12.15 0.92
C SER A 5 16.62 10.81 0.86
N MET A 6 15.30 10.90 0.78
CA MET A 6 14.39 9.76 0.81
C MET A 6 14.55 8.96 -0.48
N ARG A 7 15.35 7.88 -0.43
CA ARG A 7 15.77 7.13 -1.64
C ARG A 7 14.64 6.37 -2.33
N TYR A 8 13.61 5.96 -1.59
CA TYR A 8 12.51 5.15 -2.11
C TYR A 8 11.18 5.85 -1.87
N LEU A 9 10.39 6.02 -2.93
CA LEU A 9 9.12 6.75 -2.88
C LEU A 9 7.91 5.84 -2.68
N ALA A 10 8.03 4.54 -3.00
CA ALA A 10 6.93 3.59 -2.96
C ALA A 10 7.42 2.17 -2.68
N LEU A 11 6.51 1.33 -2.19
CA LEU A 11 6.62 -0.12 -2.15
C LEU A 11 5.52 -0.73 -3.02
N ALA A 12 5.91 -1.52 -4.01
CA ALA A 12 5.03 -2.42 -4.73
C ALA A 12 5.25 -3.84 -4.22
N THR A 13 4.18 -4.56 -3.88
CA THR A 13 4.28 -5.88 -3.24
C THR A 13 3.09 -6.76 -3.61
N ASP A 14 3.28 -8.08 -3.58
CA ASP A 14 2.21 -9.06 -3.77
C ASP A 14 1.54 -9.44 -2.44
N TYR A 15 0.37 -10.07 -2.52
CA TYR A 15 -0.37 -10.56 -1.38
C TYR A 15 0.10 -11.97 -0.95
N ASP A 16 -0.20 -12.99 -1.74
CA ASP A 16 -0.06 -14.41 -1.36
C ASP A 16 1.41 -14.84 -1.28
N GLY A 17 1.82 -15.38 -0.13
CA GLY A 17 3.21 -15.80 0.08
C GLY A 17 4.20 -14.64 0.21
N THR A 18 3.74 -13.38 0.14
CA THR A 18 4.56 -12.18 0.31
C THR A 18 4.15 -11.40 1.55
N LEU A 19 2.96 -10.79 1.56
CA LEU A 19 2.41 -10.14 2.76
C LEU A 19 1.65 -11.11 3.64
N ALA A 20 1.00 -12.09 3.01
CA ALA A 20 0.18 -13.08 3.68
C ALA A 20 0.90 -14.42 3.76
N THR A 21 0.92 -15.00 4.95
CA THR A 21 1.26 -16.41 5.19
C THR A 21 -0.03 -17.15 5.47
N ASP A 22 -0.26 -18.27 4.78
CA ASP A 22 -1.51 -19.04 4.85
C ASP A 22 -2.77 -18.17 4.67
N GLY A 23 -2.68 -17.21 3.74
CA GLY A 23 -3.78 -16.31 3.38
C GLY A 23 -4.06 -15.19 4.40
N ARG A 24 -3.24 -15.03 5.45
CA ARG A 24 -3.40 -13.98 6.47
C ARG A 24 -2.19 -13.07 6.58
N VAL A 25 -2.45 -11.77 6.66
CA VAL A 25 -1.45 -10.76 7.02
C VAL A 25 -1.41 -10.63 8.53
N ASN A 26 -0.24 -10.75 9.14
CA ASN A 26 -0.10 -10.59 10.59
C ASN A 26 -0.10 -9.09 11.00
N ASP A 27 -0.40 -8.83 12.27
CA ASP A 27 -0.53 -7.47 12.79
C ASP A 27 0.76 -6.66 12.68
N GLU A 28 1.92 -7.32 12.81
CA GLU A 28 3.23 -6.68 12.68
C GLU A 28 3.48 -6.16 11.26
N THR A 29 3.15 -6.96 10.24
CA THR A 29 3.25 -6.57 8.83
C THR A 29 2.31 -5.42 8.54
N LEU A 30 1.07 -5.48 9.02
CA LEU A 30 0.10 -4.39 8.87
C LEU A 30 0.59 -3.10 9.54
N ALA A 31 1.18 -3.19 10.74
CA ALA A 31 1.78 -2.05 11.43
C ALA A 31 2.98 -1.47 10.67
N ALA A 32 3.82 -2.32 10.08
CA ALA A 32 4.94 -1.90 9.24
C ALA A 32 4.48 -1.16 7.98
N LEU A 33 3.45 -1.67 7.30
CA LEU A 33 2.82 -1.01 6.15
C LEU A 33 2.27 0.38 6.52
N LYS A 34 1.55 0.50 7.64
CA LYS A 34 1.04 1.78 8.15
C LYS A 34 2.17 2.78 8.44
N ARG A 35 3.26 2.33 9.07
CA ARG A 35 4.45 3.17 9.32
C ARG A 35 5.14 3.60 8.03
N LEU A 36 5.17 2.71 7.02
CA LEU A 36 5.68 3.02 5.69
C LEU A 36 4.81 4.09 5.01
N GLN A 37 3.49 3.95 5.04
CA GLN A 37 2.57 4.96 4.53
C GLN A 37 2.71 6.32 5.25
N ALA A 38 2.78 6.31 6.59
CA ALA A 38 2.86 7.52 7.42
C ALA A 38 4.12 8.37 7.15
N SER A 39 5.16 7.76 6.60
CA SER A 39 6.38 8.48 6.20
C SER A 39 6.27 9.20 4.85
N GLY A 40 5.10 9.15 4.20
CA GLY A 40 4.86 9.77 2.89
C GLY A 40 5.18 8.88 1.69
N ARG A 41 5.55 7.61 1.91
CA ARG A 41 5.77 6.61 0.84
C ARG A 41 4.45 5.99 0.41
N LYS A 42 4.37 5.64 -0.88
CA LYS A 42 3.18 5.02 -1.47
C LYS A 42 3.19 3.51 -1.32
N LEU A 43 2.02 2.93 -1.06
CA LEU A 43 1.80 1.49 -1.03
C LEU A 43 1.02 1.06 -2.27
N ILE A 44 1.56 0.11 -3.02
CA ILE A 44 0.95 -0.47 -4.21
C ILE A 44 0.84 -1.98 -4.00
N LEU A 45 -0.38 -2.51 -3.99
CA LEU A 45 -0.60 -3.95 -3.95
C LEU A 45 -0.73 -4.44 -5.39
N VAL A 46 0.04 -5.46 -5.74
CA VAL A 46 0.04 -6.08 -7.07
C VAL A 46 -0.22 -7.56 -6.88
N THR A 47 -1.44 -8.00 -7.17
CA THR A 47 -1.86 -9.37 -6.87
C THR A 47 -2.60 -10.00 -8.05
N GLY A 48 -2.45 -11.33 -8.16
CA GLY A 48 -3.26 -12.14 -9.07
C GLY A 48 -4.71 -12.33 -8.61
N ARG A 49 -5.04 -11.99 -7.35
CA ARG A 49 -6.40 -12.14 -6.81
C ARG A 49 -7.40 -11.25 -7.56
N GLN A 50 -8.62 -11.75 -7.68
CA GLN A 50 -9.78 -10.93 -8.02
C GLN A 50 -10.10 -10.00 -6.85
N LEU A 51 -10.65 -8.82 -7.14
CA LEU A 51 -10.88 -7.79 -6.12
C LEU A 51 -11.83 -8.28 -5.01
N ASP A 52 -12.91 -8.95 -5.38
CA ASP A 52 -13.88 -9.48 -4.42
C ASP A 52 -13.26 -10.51 -3.46
N ASP A 53 -12.37 -11.36 -3.98
CA ASP A 53 -11.67 -12.37 -3.19
C ASP A 53 -10.59 -11.76 -2.30
N LEU A 54 -9.90 -10.73 -2.81
CA LEU A 54 -8.99 -9.93 -2.01
C LEU A 54 -9.73 -9.23 -0.87
N GLN A 55 -10.90 -8.66 -1.13
CA GLN A 55 -11.70 -7.98 -0.11
C GLN A 55 -12.14 -8.92 1.02
N ARG A 56 -12.49 -10.16 0.69
CA ARG A 56 -12.82 -11.19 1.68
C ARG A 56 -11.61 -11.63 2.50
N ALA A 57 -10.47 -11.80 1.84
CA ALA A 57 -9.26 -12.32 2.47
C ALA A 57 -8.49 -11.27 3.29
N PHE A 58 -8.51 -10.02 2.85
CA PHE A 58 -7.74 -8.93 3.45
C PHE A 58 -8.54 -7.63 3.49
N PRO A 59 -9.56 -7.51 4.35
CA PRO A 59 -10.41 -6.32 4.43
C PRO A 59 -9.67 -4.99 4.62
N GLN A 60 -8.43 -5.04 5.13
CA GLN A 60 -7.54 -3.90 5.34
C GLN A 60 -6.73 -3.52 4.08
N PHE A 61 -7.07 -4.03 2.90
CA PHE A 61 -6.42 -3.64 1.63
C PHE A 61 -6.57 -2.14 1.33
N ASP A 62 -7.49 -1.47 2.00
CA ASP A 62 -7.68 -0.03 1.93
C ASP A 62 -6.47 0.77 2.46
N CYS A 63 -5.51 0.16 3.16
CA CYS A 63 -4.26 0.85 3.48
C CYS A 63 -3.39 1.13 2.23
N PHE A 64 -3.68 0.51 1.09
CA PHE A 64 -2.95 0.73 -0.17
C PHE A 64 -3.46 1.96 -0.93
N ASP A 65 -2.54 2.72 -1.53
CA ASP A 65 -2.87 3.85 -2.40
C ASP A 65 -3.36 3.39 -3.79
N CYS A 66 -2.86 2.24 -4.23
CA CYS A 66 -3.17 1.65 -5.51
C CYS A 66 -3.21 0.12 -5.40
N ILE A 67 -4.17 -0.50 -6.08
CA ILE A 67 -4.27 -1.96 -6.20
C ILE A 67 -4.30 -2.31 -7.67
N VAL A 68 -3.42 -3.22 -8.06
CA VAL A 68 -3.39 -3.88 -9.37
C VAL A 68 -3.80 -5.32 -9.12
N ALA A 69 -5.02 -5.66 -9.51
CA ALA A 69 -5.64 -6.97 -9.29
C ALA A 69 -5.80 -7.72 -10.62
N GLU A 70 -6.25 -8.97 -10.56
CA GLU A 70 -6.71 -9.74 -11.72
C GLU A 70 -5.66 -9.91 -12.84
N ASN A 71 -4.47 -10.39 -12.50
CA ASN A 71 -3.37 -10.57 -13.46
C ASN A 71 -3.10 -9.30 -14.29
N PHE A 72 -3.06 -8.15 -13.60
CA PHE A 72 -2.70 -6.83 -14.15
C PHE A 72 -3.78 -6.15 -15.02
N ALA A 73 -5.00 -6.68 -15.11
CA ALA A 73 -6.07 -6.10 -15.93
C ALA A 73 -6.90 -5.01 -15.22
N LEU A 74 -6.88 -4.97 -13.88
CA LEU A 74 -7.70 -4.04 -13.09
C LEU A 74 -6.82 -3.16 -12.18
N SER A 75 -6.98 -1.83 -12.27
CA SER A 75 -6.29 -0.86 -11.40
C SER A 75 -7.27 0.05 -10.67
N ILE A 76 -7.19 0.08 -9.34
CA ILE A 76 -7.91 1.03 -8.48
C ILE A 76 -6.88 2.01 -7.91
N ARG A 77 -7.11 3.31 -8.08
CA ARG A 77 -6.33 4.38 -7.46
C ARG A 77 -7.19 5.15 -6.49
N LYS A 78 -6.67 5.38 -5.28
CA LYS A 78 -7.19 6.43 -4.40
C LYS A 78 -6.72 7.78 -4.96
N GLU A 79 -7.62 8.76 -5.08
CA GLU A 79 -7.20 10.13 -5.35
C GLU A 79 -6.22 10.56 -4.26
N ILE A 80 -5.01 10.95 -4.67
CA ILE A 80 -4.01 11.46 -3.75
C ILE A 80 -4.37 12.93 -3.48
N THR A 81 -5.16 13.19 -2.45
CA THR A 81 -5.32 14.57 -1.96
C THR A 81 -3.99 14.99 -1.31
N LYS A 82 -3.13 15.66 -2.09
CA LYS A 82 -2.02 16.44 -1.53
C LYS A 82 -2.60 17.67 -0.86
N THR A 83 -2.95 17.58 0.42
CA THR A 83 -3.08 18.79 1.24
C THR A 83 -1.67 19.22 1.62
N LEU A 84 -1.05 20.06 0.78
CA LEU A 84 0.12 20.83 1.20
C LEU A 84 -0.39 21.87 2.22
N PRO A 85 0.18 21.96 3.43
CA PRO A 85 -0.12 23.09 4.29
C PRO A 85 0.32 24.36 3.57
N MET A 86 -0.60 25.30 3.38
CA MET A 86 -0.25 26.69 3.09
C MET A 86 0.65 27.18 4.24
N GLN A 87 1.95 27.21 4.03
CA GLN A 87 2.80 28.11 4.80
C GLN A 87 2.51 29.52 4.27
N LEU A 88 1.74 30.29 5.03
CA LEU A 88 1.77 31.75 4.92
C LEU A 88 3.17 32.22 5.37
N PHE A 89 3.68 33.20 4.62
CA PHE A 89 4.84 34.01 4.94
C PHE A 89 4.78 34.61 6.34
#